data_AF-A0A6N8WSK1-F1
#
_entry.id   AF-A0A6N8WSK1-F1
#
_cell.length_a   1.000
_cell.length_b   1.000
_cell.length_c   1.000
_cell.angle_alpha   90.00
_cell.angle_beta   90.00
_cell.angle_gamma   90.00
#
_symmetry.space_group_name_H-M   'P 1'
#
loop_
_entity.id
_entity.type
_entity.pdbx_description
1 polymer ?
#
loop_
_entity_poly.entity_id
_entity_poly.type
_entity_poly.pdbx_seq_one_letter_code
_entity_poly.pdbx_strand_id
1 'polypeptide(L)'
;MQPADTGHGEEAFNSRLVGSNDLQGRSAYQPLPVRQGERRIAYVGHHAGEALNPLTGAVEANGTSVVDVTDPAAPVYLAHIPATGGTSGAQMVQMCEGDRLPGADDGRFYLLRSNGNISHEVWDVTDPASPAFVSTAAEMGRTPSGEQHTHKNWWECDTGVAYLVGTVDGWRAPRILQVFDLADPAAPRRIRDFSLPGVQPDASGPIPGGSGLHEAVILGNRVYLAYGTSADGAVQILDRERLLNGDPAAAAPLGTSPGALAYPQIGRVDLPSYWGAHTAMPLLDVEIADYAGNRDNATRDFLFVVSESTANRCQETRHVTLMLDITDEAHPLPIETFQVDESSGDFCERGGRFGPHAPQWSMEPPFYGKLMVVSWFNAGARVIDIRDPFNMAEVAYYIPATTERTAERCATIDGSETCQIAIQTNNVEVDDRGLIYLADRADTGLHIVELTGPAAAILDQ
;
A
#
# COMPACT_ATOMS: atom_id res chain seq x y z
N MET A 1 -18.02 -33.39 -3.07
CA MET A 1 -18.16 -32.09 -2.41
C MET A 1 -18.22 -32.35 -0.92
N GLN A 2 -17.10 -32.16 -0.22
CA GLN A 2 -17.17 -31.93 1.22
C GLN A 2 -18.01 -30.65 1.44
N PRO A 3 -18.82 -30.57 2.50
CA PRO A 3 -19.48 -29.31 2.83
C PRO A 3 -18.39 -28.25 3.03
N ALA A 4 -18.54 -27.09 2.41
CA ALA A 4 -17.68 -25.94 2.67
C ALA A 4 -17.71 -25.70 4.19
N ASP A 5 -16.52 -25.65 4.80
CA ASP A 5 -16.43 -25.37 6.22
C ASP A 5 -17.02 -23.99 6.49
N THR A 6 -17.75 -23.88 7.59
CA THR A 6 -18.54 -22.71 7.93
C THR A 6 -17.59 -21.55 8.18
N GLY A 7 -17.78 -20.44 7.46
CA GLY A 7 -17.00 -19.23 7.68
C GLY A 7 -16.98 -18.81 9.16
N HIS A 8 -16.02 -17.98 9.56
CA HIS A 8 -15.84 -17.61 10.96
C HIS A 8 -16.61 -16.34 11.35
N GLY A 9 -16.86 -16.21 12.66
CA GLY A 9 -17.38 -14.99 13.27
C GLY A 9 -16.30 -13.92 13.44
N GLU A 10 -16.70 -12.79 14.02
CA GLU A 10 -15.79 -11.69 14.37
C GLU A 10 -14.87 -12.10 15.52
N GLU A 11 -13.59 -11.72 15.44
CA GLU A 11 -12.62 -11.85 16.52
C GLU A 11 -11.91 -10.52 16.75
N ALA A 12 -11.75 -10.13 18.01
CA ALA A 12 -11.11 -8.85 18.34
C ALA A 12 -10.40 -8.90 19.70
N PHE A 13 -9.33 -8.12 19.81
CA PHE A 13 -8.62 -7.84 21.06
C PHE A 13 -8.28 -6.34 21.09
N ASN A 14 -8.68 -5.64 22.15
CA ASN A 14 -8.48 -4.19 22.31
C ASN A 14 -8.93 -3.36 21.10
N SER A 15 -9.99 -3.80 20.42
CA SER A 15 -10.61 -3.09 19.30
C SER A 15 -12.08 -3.50 19.18
N ARG A 16 -12.86 -2.72 18.44
CA ARG A 16 -14.25 -3.08 18.10
C ARG A 16 -14.68 -2.49 16.76
N LEU A 17 -15.63 -3.14 16.10
CA LEU A 17 -16.28 -2.60 14.91
C LEU A 17 -17.11 -1.35 15.26
N VAL A 18 -16.97 -0.31 14.45
CA VAL A 18 -17.77 0.92 14.49
C VAL A 18 -18.85 0.88 13.42
N GLY A 19 -18.48 0.51 12.20
CA GLY A 19 -19.40 0.38 11.07
C GLY A 19 -18.75 -0.32 9.89
N SER A 20 -19.54 -0.63 8.87
CA SER A 20 -19.07 -1.32 7.68
C SER A 20 -19.84 -0.90 6.43
N ASN A 21 -19.25 -1.18 5.28
CA ASN A 21 -19.91 -1.08 3.98
C ASN A 21 -19.52 -2.31 3.15
N ASP A 22 -20.49 -2.94 2.49
CA ASP A 22 -20.23 -4.16 1.72
C ASP A 22 -19.46 -3.93 0.41
N LEU A 23 -19.23 -2.67 0.03
CA LEU A 23 -18.59 -2.24 -1.22
C LEU A 23 -19.20 -2.89 -2.47
N GLN A 24 -20.50 -3.19 -2.42
CA GLN A 24 -21.24 -3.91 -3.45
C GLN A 24 -20.65 -5.31 -3.75
N GLY A 25 -19.93 -5.91 -2.80
CA GLY A 25 -19.30 -7.23 -2.95
C GLY A 25 -18.08 -7.23 -3.88
N ARG A 26 -17.41 -6.09 -4.05
CA ARG A 26 -16.21 -5.99 -4.89
C ARG A 26 -14.95 -6.30 -4.09
N SER A 27 -14.05 -7.09 -4.68
CA SER A 27 -12.72 -7.36 -4.14
C SER A 27 -11.94 -6.07 -3.92
N ALA A 28 -11.69 -5.71 -2.67
CA ALA A 28 -11.07 -4.44 -2.31
C ALA A 28 -9.56 -4.58 -2.10
N TYR A 29 -8.81 -3.57 -2.51
CA TYR A 29 -7.36 -3.49 -2.36
C TYR A 29 -6.98 -2.47 -1.29
N GLN A 30 -7.21 -1.18 -1.55
CA GLN A 30 -6.73 -0.09 -0.71
C GLN A 30 -7.87 0.85 -0.31
N PRO A 31 -8.09 1.08 1.00
CA PRO A 31 -8.94 2.16 1.49
C PRO A 31 -8.11 3.45 1.66
N LEU A 32 -8.67 4.59 1.26
CA LEU A 32 -8.10 5.92 1.48
C LEU A 32 -9.18 6.87 2.04
N PRO A 33 -9.28 7.03 3.38
CA PRO A 33 -10.16 8.00 3.99
C PRO A 33 -9.56 9.41 3.87
N VAL A 34 -10.28 10.32 3.22
CA VAL A 34 -9.83 11.71 2.97
C VAL A 34 -10.82 12.69 3.58
N ARG A 35 -10.31 13.74 4.21
CA ARG A 35 -11.13 14.89 4.62
C ARG A 35 -11.39 15.76 3.40
N GLN A 36 -12.66 15.98 3.07
CA GLN A 36 -13.08 16.85 1.97
C GLN A 36 -14.07 17.89 2.50
N GLY A 37 -13.53 19.04 2.89
CA GLY A 37 -14.28 20.04 3.66
C GLY A 37 -14.71 19.48 5.01
N GLU A 38 -16.02 19.50 5.28
CA GLU A 38 -16.62 18.96 6.51
C GLU A 38 -16.89 17.45 6.46
N ARG A 39 -16.75 16.82 5.28
CA ARG A 39 -17.01 15.40 5.07
C ARG A 39 -15.74 14.58 5.18
N ARG A 40 -15.90 13.29 5.47
CA ARG A 40 -14.85 12.28 5.27
C ARG A 40 -15.31 11.31 4.19
N ILE A 41 -14.55 11.22 3.09
CA ILE A 41 -14.86 10.32 1.98
C ILE A 41 -13.77 9.26 1.90
N ALA A 42 -14.16 7.99 1.95
CA ALA A 42 -13.28 6.86 1.69
C ALA A 42 -13.32 6.50 0.21
N TYR A 43 -12.16 6.58 -0.44
CA TYR A 43 -11.94 6.06 -1.78
C TYR A 43 -11.35 4.66 -1.65
N VAL A 44 -12.03 3.65 -2.19
CA VAL A 44 -11.57 2.27 -2.09
C VAL A 44 -11.28 1.72 -3.48
N GLY A 45 -10.01 1.45 -3.75
CA GLY A 45 -9.58 0.83 -5.00
C GLY A 45 -9.84 -0.67 -5.01
N HIS A 46 -10.20 -1.22 -6.18
CA HIS A 46 -10.59 -2.62 -6.32
C HIS A 46 -9.68 -3.43 -7.23
N HIS A 47 -9.56 -4.72 -6.91
CA HIS A 47 -8.94 -5.72 -7.78
C HIS A 47 -9.75 -5.96 -9.05
N ALA A 48 -9.10 -6.63 -10.01
CA ALA A 48 -9.71 -7.02 -11.27
C ALA A 48 -10.98 -7.86 -11.04
N GLY A 49 -12.08 -7.50 -11.70
CA GLY A 49 -13.36 -8.20 -11.60
C GLY A 49 -14.52 -7.34 -12.12
N GLU A 50 -15.73 -7.81 -11.87
CA GLU A 50 -16.96 -7.07 -12.16
C GLU A 50 -18.01 -7.37 -11.11
N ALA A 51 -18.91 -6.44 -10.86
CA ALA A 51 -20.03 -6.62 -9.94
C ALA A 51 -21.20 -5.76 -10.36
N LEU A 52 -22.40 -6.18 -9.96
CA LEU A 52 -23.60 -5.37 -10.06
C LEU A 52 -23.41 -4.08 -9.25
N ASN A 53 -23.66 -2.94 -9.88
CA ASN A 53 -23.78 -1.65 -9.23
C ASN A 53 -25.28 -1.35 -8.98
N PRO A 54 -25.79 -1.43 -7.74
CA PRO A 54 -27.20 -1.15 -7.47
C PRO A 54 -27.63 0.29 -7.74
N LEU A 55 -26.70 1.25 -7.82
CA LEU A 55 -27.01 2.65 -8.15
C LEU A 55 -27.39 2.82 -9.62
N THR A 56 -26.81 2.02 -10.52
CA THR A 56 -27.03 2.10 -11.97
C THR A 56 -27.85 0.92 -12.51
N GLY A 57 -27.90 -0.19 -11.77
CA GLY A 57 -28.50 -1.46 -12.21
C GLY A 57 -27.67 -2.24 -13.21
N ALA A 58 -26.43 -1.81 -13.49
CA ALA A 58 -25.54 -2.45 -14.46
C ALA A 58 -24.46 -3.29 -13.79
N VAL A 59 -24.01 -4.35 -14.47
CA VAL A 59 -22.74 -5.02 -14.10
C VAL A 59 -21.61 -4.18 -14.67
N GLU A 60 -20.74 -3.72 -13.78
CA GLU A 60 -19.63 -2.82 -14.11
C GLU A 60 -18.32 -3.47 -13.71
N ALA A 61 -17.31 -3.33 -14.57
CA ALA A 61 -15.91 -3.58 -14.26
C ALA A 61 -15.54 -2.91 -12.93
N ASN A 62 -14.87 -3.63 -12.03
CA ASN A 62 -14.38 -3.05 -10.79
C ASN A 62 -13.49 -1.84 -11.09
N GLY A 63 -13.58 -0.83 -10.24
CA GLY A 63 -12.73 0.36 -10.32
C GLY A 63 -12.51 0.94 -8.93
N THR A 64 -13.11 2.08 -8.65
CA THR A 64 -12.98 2.77 -7.35
C THR A 64 -14.36 3.00 -6.74
N SER A 65 -14.58 2.53 -5.53
CA SER A 65 -15.75 2.89 -4.72
C SER A 65 -15.53 4.24 -4.04
N VAL A 66 -16.57 5.07 -3.99
CA VAL A 66 -16.58 6.33 -3.25
C VAL A 66 -17.64 6.23 -2.15
N VAL A 67 -17.21 6.25 -0.89
CA VAL A 67 -18.05 6.00 0.28
C VAL A 67 -17.95 7.18 1.24
N ASP A 68 -19.07 7.77 1.61
CA ASP A 68 -19.12 8.72 2.72
C ASP A 68 -18.95 7.99 4.04
N VAL A 69 -17.90 8.35 4.79
CA VAL A 69 -17.56 7.81 6.11
C VAL A 69 -17.48 8.94 7.16
N THR A 70 -18.20 10.05 6.90
CA THR A 70 -18.34 11.17 7.83
C THR A 70 -18.93 10.68 9.15
N ASP A 71 -20.03 9.93 9.07
CA ASP A 71 -20.49 9.08 10.18
C ASP A 71 -19.90 7.66 9.98
N PRO A 72 -18.88 7.27 10.76
CA PRO A 72 -18.23 5.97 10.61
C PRO A 72 -19.15 4.80 11.00
N ALA A 73 -20.23 5.05 11.77
CA ALA A 73 -21.19 4.01 12.14
C ALA A 73 -22.25 3.76 11.07
N ALA A 74 -22.40 4.67 10.10
CA ALA A 74 -23.33 4.56 8.99
C ALA A 74 -22.71 4.97 7.63
N PRO A 75 -21.71 4.23 7.13
CA PRO A 75 -21.09 4.53 5.83
C PRO A 75 -22.08 4.49 4.66
N VAL A 76 -22.04 5.48 3.78
CA VAL A 76 -22.96 5.58 2.62
C VAL A 76 -22.20 5.48 1.30
N TYR A 77 -22.54 4.50 0.47
CA TYR A 77 -21.95 4.34 -0.86
C TYR A 77 -22.51 5.43 -1.80
N LEU A 78 -21.64 6.30 -2.33
CA LEU A 78 -22.05 7.47 -3.13
C LEU A 78 -21.95 7.22 -4.63
N ALA A 79 -20.82 6.67 -5.07
CA ALA A 79 -20.51 6.49 -6.47
C ALA A 79 -19.52 5.35 -6.69
N HIS A 80 -19.49 4.86 -7.92
CA HIS A 80 -18.48 3.93 -8.40
C HIS A 80 -17.87 4.52 -9.66
N ILE A 81 -16.54 4.50 -9.76
CA ILE A 81 -15.81 4.92 -10.95
C ILE A 81 -15.26 3.66 -11.61
N PRO A 82 -15.91 3.10 -12.65
CA PRO A 82 -15.45 1.87 -13.30
C PRO A 82 -14.06 2.04 -13.90
N ALA A 83 -13.35 0.92 -14.03
CA ALA A 83 -12.17 0.86 -14.88
C ALA A 83 -12.55 1.07 -16.36
N THR A 84 -11.64 1.66 -17.14
CA THR A 84 -11.87 2.01 -18.55
C THR A 84 -10.88 1.28 -19.47
N GLY A 85 -11.01 1.41 -20.79
CA GLY A 85 -10.03 0.85 -21.74
C GLY A 85 -9.98 -0.68 -21.81
N GLY A 86 -11.06 -1.35 -21.39
CA GLY A 86 -11.16 -2.82 -21.40
C GLY A 86 -10.44 -3.50 -20.23
N THR A 87 -10.02 -2.75 -19.21
CA THR A 87 -9.54 -3.32 -17.95
C THR A 87 -10.70 -3.56 -16.97
N SER A 88 -10.40 -4.18 -15.82
CA SER A 88 -11.41 -4.57 -14.85
C SER A 88 -11.06 -4.25 -13.40
N GLY A 89 -10.11 -3.34 -13.11
CA GLY A 89 -9.76 -2.97 -11.73
C GLY A 89 -9.08 -1.61 -11.65
N ALA A 90 -9.09 -0.97 -10.48
CA ALA A 90 -8.37 0.28 -10.20
C ALA A 90 -7.90 0.22 -8.74
N GLN A 91 -6.87 -0.59 -8.51
CA GLN A 91 -6.51 -1.07 -7.17
C GLN A 91 -6.00 0.06 -6.27
N MET A 92 -5.22 0.97 -6.85
CA MET A 92 -4.38 1.91 -6.13
C MET A 92 -4.94 3.32 -6.25
N VAL A 93 -5.06 4.04 -5.13
CA VAL A 93 -5.62 5.40 -5.06
C VAL A 93 -4.78 6.34 -4.18
N GLN A 94 -4.68 7.59 -4.62
CA GLN A 94 -4.08 8.74 -3.93
C GLN A 94 -4.94 9.98 -4.19
N MET A 95 -4.90 10.97 -3.30
CA MET A 95 -5.73 12.16 -3.41
C MET A 95 -4.94 13.42 -3.06
N CYS A 96 -5.14 14.48 -3.82
CA CYS A 96 -4.68 15.81 -3.46
C CYS A 96 -5.81 16.84 -3.52
N GLU A 97 -5.83 17.74 -2.54
CA GLU A 97 -6.62 18.96 -2.59
C GLU A 97 -5.97 19.93 -3.58
N GLY A 98 -6.78 20.55 -4.42
CA GLY A 98 -6.33 21.55 -5.41
C GLY A 98 -5.60 22.71 -4.76
N ASP A 99 -6.06 23.15 -3.58
CA ASP A 99 -5.44 24.22 -2.78
C ASP A 99 -3.99 23.94 -2.38
N ARG A 100 -3.56 22.68 -2.40
CA ARG A 100 -2.18 22.28 -2.08
C ARG A 100 -1.32 22.13 -3.33
N LEU A 101 -1.93 21.87 -4.48
CA LEU A 101 -1.24 21.62 -5.73
C LEU A 101 -0.86 22.94 -6.43
N PRO A 102 0.40 23.12 -6.85
CA PRO A 102 0.85 24.40 -7.41
C PRO A 102 0.16 24.85 -8.71
N GLY A 103 -0.42 23.91 -9.47
CA GLY A 103 -1.01 24.17 -10.78
C GLY A 103 -2.47 23.73 -10.91
N ALA A 104 -3.15 23.42 -9.80
CA ALA A 104 -4.53 22.97 -9.81
C ALA A 104 -5.51 24.10 -9.48
N ASP A 105 -6.80 23.87 -9.72
CA ASP A 105 -7.85 24.83 -9.36
C ASP A 105 -8.15 24.77 -7.85
N ASP A 106 -8.20 25.94 -7.20
CA ASP A 106 -8.60 26.07 -5.80
C ASP A 106 -10.00 25.46 -5.53
N GLY A 107 -10.16 24.85 -4.36
CA GLY A 107 -11.40 24.22 -3.90
C GLY A 107 -11.73 22.89 -4.58
N ARG A 108 -10.84 22.37 -5.43
CA ARG A 108 -11.00 21.06 -6.09
C ARG A 108 -10.36 19.92 -5.31
N PHE A 109 -10.75 18.70 -5.63
CA PHE A 109 -10.13 17.47 -5.13
C PHE A 109 -9.84 16.55 -6.31
N TYR A 110 -8.59 16.08 -6.41
CA TYR A 110 -8.12 15.25 -7.52
C TYR A 110 -7.66 13.88 -7.04
N LEU A 111 -8.30 12.84 -7.56
CA LEU A 111 -7.99 11.44 -7.33
C LEU A 111 -7.00 10.96 -8.39
N LEU A 112 -5.81 10.54 -7.97
CA LEU A 112 -4.89 9.75 -8.78
C LEU A 112 -5.18 8.27 -8.52
N ARG A 113 -5.33 7.47 -9.58
CA ARG A 113 -5.55 6.02 -9.45
C ARG A 113 -4.85 5.22 -10.52
N SER A 114 -4.61 3.94 -10.27
CA SER A 114 -4.32 3.00 -11.36
C SER A 114 -5.59 2.65 -12.14
N ASN A 115 -5.46 2.28 -13.41
CA ASN A 115 -6.53 1.70 -14.24
C ASN A 115 -6.01 0.42 -14.89
N GLY A 116 -6.37 -0.70 -14.28
CA GLY A 116 -5.90 -2.04 -14.60
C GLY A 116 -4.40 -2.07 -14.72
N ASN A 117 -3.91 -2.72 -15.77
CA ASN A 117 -2.49 -2.77 -16.07
C ASN A 117 -2.06 -1.73 -17.11
N ILE A 118 -2.94 -0.84 -17.56
CA ILE A 118 -2.68 -0.01 -18.75
C ILE A 118 -2.32 1.44 -18.46
N SER A 119 -2.75 2.01 -17.34
CA SER A 119 -2.49 3.43 -17.05
C SER A 119 -2.63 3.83 -15.59
N HIS A 120 -2.12 5.01 -15.25
CA HIS A 120 -2.57 5.79 -14.10
C HIS A 120 -3.40 6.97 -14.59
N GLU A 121 -4.54 7.23 -13.95
CA GLU A 121 -5.54 8.23 -14.34
C GLU A 121 -5.73 9.27 -13.22
N VAL A 122 -6.11 10.48 -13.61
CA VAL A 122 -6.52 11.55 -12.69
C VAL A 122 -8.00 11.89 -12.90
N TRP A 123 -8.73 12.02 -11.80
CA TRP A 123 -10.17 12.32 -11.77
C TRP A 123 -10.44 13.50 -10.84
N ASP A 124 -11.31 14.43 -11.25
CA ASP A 124 -11.91 15.43 -10.37
C ASP A 124 -13.02 14.73 -9.58
N VAL A 125 -12.90 14.75 -8.26
CA VAL A 125 -13.84 14.14 -7.31
C VAL A 125 -14.38 15.17 -6.32
N THR A 126 -14.33 16.46 -6.68
CA THR A 126 -14.82 17.57 -5.85
C THR A 126 -16.29 17.36 -5.47
N ASP A 127 -17.10 16.86 -6.41
CA ASP A 127 -18.36 16.21 -6.09
C ASP A 127 -18.15 14.69 -6.02
N PRO A 128 -18.06 14.09 -4.82
CA PRO A 128 -17.79 12.66 -4.68
C PRO A 128 -18.95 11.78 -5.20
N ALA A 129 -20.14 12.34 -5.42
CA ALA A 129 -21.25 11.63 -6.04
C ALA A 129 -21.22 11.71 -7.59
N SER A 130 -20.40 12.59 -8.18
CA SER A 130 -20.26 12.75 -9.62
C SER A 130 -18.80 12.94 -10.08
N PRO A 131 -17.93 11.92 -9.93
CA PRO A 131 -16.55 11.99 -10.39
C PRO A 131 -16.43 12.21 -11.90
N ALA A 132 -15.43 13.00 -12.32
CA ALA A 132 -15.15 13.31 -13.72
C ALA A 132 -13.70 13.02 -14.09
N PHE A 133 -13.48 12.40 -15.25
CA PHE A 133 -12.12 12.15 -15.76
C PHE A 133 -11.43 13.47 -16.11
N VAL A 134 -10.14 13.60 -15.76
CA VAL A 134 -9.31 14.77 -16.05
C VAL A 134 -8.24 14.43 -17.08
N SER A 135 -7.37 13.47 -16.76
CA SER A 135 -6.23 13.11 -17.61
C SER A 135 -5.74 11.69 -17.38
N THR A 136 -4.96 11.17 -18.33
CA THR A 136 -4.14 9.97 -18.13
C THR A 136 -2.74 10.43 -17.73
N ALA A 137 -2.34 10.22 -16.46
CA ALA A 137 -1.02 10.61 -15.95
C ALA A 137 0.11 9.82 -16.61
N ALA A 138 -0.08 8.50 -16.78
CA ALA A 138 0.89 7.63 -17.43
C ALA A 138 0.20 6.48 -18.15
N GLU A 139 0.65 6.15 -19.36
CA GLU A 139 0.30 4.92 -20.07
C GLU A 139 1.42 3.90 -19.91
N MET A 140 1.07 2.64 -19.65
CA MET A 140 2.04 1.57 -19.39
C MET A 140 2.54 0.99 -20.70
N GLY A 141 3.86 0.92 -20.84
CA GLY A 141 4.53 0.24 -21.95
C GLY A 141 4.51 -1.29 -21.80
N ARG A 142 5.44 -1.96 -22.49
CA ARG A 142 5.68 -3.39 -22.39
C ARG A 142 7.15 -3.71 -22.16
N THR A 143 7.40 -4.69 -21.29
CA THR A 143 8.74 -5.29 -21.21
C THR A 143 9.06 -6.04 -22.51
N PRO A 144 10.34 -6.40 -22.77
CA PRO A 144 10.69 -7.30 -23.86
C PRO A 144 10.01 -8.68 -23.81
N SER A 145 9.61 -9.14 -22.62
CA SER A 145 8.81 -10.37 -22.42
C SER A 145 7.31 -10.17 -22.69
N GLY A 146 6.86 -8.94 -22.93
CA GLY A 146 5.48 -8.58 -23.22
C GLY A 146 4.61 -8.27 -22.00
N GLU A 147 5.19 -8.28 -20.80
CA GLU A 147 4.50 -7.93 -19.55
C GLU A 147 4.11 -6.45 -19.55
N GLN A 148 2.97 -6.15 -18.93
CA GLN A 148 2.41 -4.80 -18.82
C GLN A 148 1.66 -4.72 -17.49
N HIS A 149 2.05 -3.77 -16.66
CA HIS A 149 1.60 -3.64 -15.27
C HIS A 149 1.51 -2.16 -14.87
N THR A 150 0.50 -1.86 -14.06
CA THR A 150 0.57 -0.76 -13.09
C THR A 150 0.85 -1.37 -11.71
N HIS A 151 1.06 -0.55 -10.69
CA HIS A 151 1.00 -1.02 -9.31
C HIS A 151 0.65 0.12 -8.34
N LYS A 152 1.54 0.46 -7.39
CA LYS A 152 1.40 1.55 -6.43
C LYS A 152 1.62 2.93 -7.06
N ASN A 153 1.11 3.97 -6.41
CA ASN A 153 1.44 5.36 -6.69
C ASN A 153 1.59 6.17 -5.39
N TRP A 154 2.35 7.26 -5.46
CA TRP A 154 2.46 8.27 -4.41
C TRP A 154 2.40 9.65 -5.05
N TRP A 155 1.72 10.61 -4.43
CA TRP A 155 1.58 11.96 -4.95
C TRP A 155 1.85 12.99 -3.84
N GLU A 156 2.90 13.77 -4.01
CA GLU A 156 3.22 14.87 -3.12
C GLU A 156 2.37 16.09 -3.49
N CYS A 157 1.33 16.37 -2.70
CA CYS A 157 0.38 17.42 -3.06
C CYS A 157 1.01 18.81 -3.07
N ASP A 158 2.00 19.09 -2.22
CA ASP A 158 2.64 20.42 -2.09
C ASP A 158 3.59 20.76 -3.24
N THR A 159 4.26 19.76 -3.81
CA THR A 159 5.17 19.94 -4.97
C THR A 159 4.54 19.55 -6.29
N GLY A 160 3.48 18.75 -6.25
CA GLY A 160 2.85 18.14 -7.42
C GLY A 160 3.63 16.94 -7.99
N VAL A 161 4.74 16.52 -7.40
CA VAL A 161 5.52 15.39 -7.93
C VAL A 161 4.81 14.07 -7.62
N ALA A 162 4.64 13.23 -8.64
CA ALA A 162 4.04 11.91 -8.52
C ALA A 162 5.04 10.80 -8.86
N TYR A 163 4.95 9.69 -8.13
CA TYR A 163 5.82 8.52 -8.21
C TYR A 163 4.95 7.32 -8.56
N LEU A 164 4.96 6.95 -9.84
CA LEU A 164 4.04 5.96 -10.40
C LEU A 164 4.80 4.67 -10.69
N VAL A 165 4.36 3.56 -10.10
CA VAL A 165 4.93 2.25 -10.37
C VAL A 165 4.24 1.63 -11.58
N GLY A 166 5.03 1.15 -12.55
CA GLY A 166 4.51 0.45 -13.70
C GLY A 166 5.52 0.13 -14.78
N THR A 167 5.04 -0.36 -15.92
CA THR A 167 5.88 -0.80 -17.05
C THR A 167 6.23 0.33 -17.99
N VAL A 168 7.48 0.33 -18.45
CA VAL A 168 8.01 1.26 -19.45
C VAL A 168 8.66 0.47 -20.56
N ASP A 169 8.43 0.88 -21.81
CA ASP A 169 8.98 0.20 -22.98
C ASP A 169 10.50 0.02 -22.89
N GLY A 170 10.94 -1.21 -23.19
CA GLY A 170 12.35 -1.59 -23.21
C GLY A 170 12.96 -1.91 -21.84
N TRP A 171 12.34 -1.50 -20.74
CA TRP A 171 12.82 -1.88 -19.40
C TRP A 171 12.58 -3.36 -19.12
N ARG A 172 13.51 -3.96 -18.36
CA ARG A 172 13.58 -5.42 -18.25
C ARG A 172 12.66 -5.99 -17.18
N ALA A 173 12.32 -5.20 -16.15
CA ALA A 173 11.38 -5.59 -15.11
C ALA A 173 9.96 -5.09 -15.43
N PRO A 174 8.91 -5.83 -15.02
CA PRO A 174 7.52 -5.44 -15.24
C PRO A 174 7.14 -4.14 -14.52
N ARG A 175 7.85 -3.79 -13.44
CA ARG A 175 7.57 -2.61 -12.62
C ARG A 175 8.85 -1.84 -12.32
N ILE A 176 8.84 -0.56 -12.68
CA ILE A 176 9.86 0.43 -12.32
C ILE A 176 9.19 1.69 -11.77
N LEU A 177 9.98 2.62 -11.25
CA LEU A 177 9.52 3.95 -10.88
C LEU A 177 9.44 4.85 -12.11
N GLN A 178 8.32 5.52 -12.28
CA GLN A 178 8.16 6.63 -13.22
C GLN A 178 7.82 7.88 -12.40
N VAL A 179 8.65 8.91 -12.49
CA VAL A 179 8.48 10.17 -11.78
C VAL A 179 7.85 11.18 -12.74
N PHE A 180 6.79 11.84 -12.28
CA PHE A 180 6.03 12.83 -13.04
C PHE A 180 5.93 14.15 -12.27
N ASP A 181 5.99 15.24 -13.02
CA ASP A 181 5.43 16.52 -12.61
C ASP A 181 3.93 16.46 -12.87
N LEU A 182 3.15 16.44 -11.79
CA LEU A 182 1.69 16.40 -11.76
C LEU A 182 1.15 17.58 -10.93
N ALA A 183 1.86 18.71 -10.94
CA ALA A 183 1.38 19.92 -10.26
C ALA A 183 0.11 20.49 -10.90
N ASP A 184 -0.01 20.36 -12.22
CA ASP A 184 -1.26 20.54 -12.97
C ASP A 184 -1.86 19.17 -13.27
N PRO A 185 -2.98 18.79 -12.63
CA PRO A 185 -3.66 17.51 -12.84
C PRO A 185 -4.06 17.24 -14.30
N ALA A 186 -4.25 18.28 -15.12
CA ALA A 186 -4.63 18.16 -16.52
C ALA A 186 -3.44 18.04 -17.47
N ALA A 187 -2.22 18.34 -17.01
CA ALA A 187 -1.01 18.39 -17.85
C ALA A 187 0.16 17.59 -17.26
N PRO A 188 0.02 16.27 -17.07
CA PRO A 188 1.09 15.40 -16.55
C PRO A 188 2.34 15.46 -17.44
N ARG A 189 3.51 15.62 -16.81
CA ARG A 189 4.80 15.64 -17.51
C ARG A 189 5.80 14.69 -16.88
N ARG A 190 6.22 13.68 -17.64
CA ARG A 190 7.24 12.73 -17.21
C ARG A 190 8.58 13.43 -16.93
N ILE A 191 9.16 13.18 -15.76
CA ILE A 191 10.47 13.67 -15.33
C ILE A 191 11.54 12.60 -15.59
N ARG A 192 11.34 11.39 -15.06
CA ARG A 192 12.38 10.35 -15.05
C ARG A 192 11.83 8.94 -14.89
N ASP A 193 12.53 7.97 -15.45
CA ASP A 193 12.39 6.55 -15.14
C ASP A 193 13.55 6.06 -14.28
N PHE A 194 13.23 5.24 -13.28
CA PHE A 194 14.20 4.80 -12.29
C PHE A 194 13.94 3.37 -11.80
N SER A 195 15.02 2.62 -11.63
CA SER A 195 15.02 1.31 -10.94
C SER A 195 16.45 0.99 -10.52
N LEU A 196 16.66 -0.18 -9.92
CA LEU A 196 17.99 -0.66 -9.57
C LEU A 196 18.89 -0.78 -10.81
N PRO A 197 20.20 -0.46 -10.71
CA PRO A 197 21.16 -0.77 -11.75
C PRO A 197 21.11 -2.25 -12.12
N GLY A 198 21.02 -2.56 -13.42
CA GLY A 198 20.80 -3.89 -13.97
C GLY A 198 19.39 -4.10 -14.54
N VAL A 199 18.44 -3.22 -14.25
CA VAL A 199 17.06 -3.31 -14.77
C VAL A 199 16.86 -2.50 -16.06
N GLN A 200 17.74 -1.53 -16.33
CA GLN A 200 17.63 -0.66 -17.50
C GLN A 200 17.72 -1.42 -18.85
N PRO A 201 17.22 -0.83 -19.96
CA PRO A 201 17.04 -1.54 -21.23
C PRO A 201 18.30 -2.19 -21.84
N ASP A 202 19.48 -1.60 -21.65
CA ASP A 202 20.74 -2.08 -22.22
C ASP A 202 21.51 -3.04 -21.31
N ALA A 203 20.95 -3.39 -20.15
CA ALA A 203 21.55 -4.33 -19.21
C ALA A 203 21.38 -5.80 -19.65
N SER A 204 22.20 -6.67 -19.07
CA SER A 204 22.12 -8.13 -19.22
C SER A 204 22.34 -8.83 -17.88
N GLY A 205 22.14 -10.15 -17.81
CA GLY A 205 22.25 -10.94 -16.57
C GLY A 205 20.95 -10.99 -15.76
N PRO A 206 20.99 -11.43 -14.49
CA PRO A 206 19.81 -11.45 -13.61
C PRO A 206 19.19 -10.05 -13.45
N ILE A 207 17.89 -9.99 -13.17
CA ILE A 207 17.16 -8.74 -12.88
C ILE A 207 17.13 -8.56 -11.36
N PRO A 208 17.82 -7.56 -10.79
CA PRO A 208 17.76 -7.28 -9.36
C PRO A 208 16.33 -6.94 -8.91
N GLY A 209 15.94 -7.41 -7.73
CA GLY A 209 14.59 -7.21 -7.20
C GLY A 209 13.50 -8.02 -7.91
N GLY A 210 13.87 -9.00 -8.74
CA GLY A 210 12.95 -9.98 -9.33
C GLY A 210 11.74 -9.36 -10.03
N SER A 211 10.59 -9.35 -9.34
CA SER A 211 9.31 -8.79 -9.79
C SER A 211 9.29 -7.24 -9.92
N GLY A 212 10.43 -6.59 -9.73
CA GLY A 212 10.62 -5.15 -9.90
C GLY A 212 10.25 -4.34 -8.66
N LEU A 213 10.09 -3.03 -8.86
CA LEU A 213 9.66 -2.12 -7.81
C LEU A 213 8.21 -2.42 -7.41
N HIS A 214 7.94 -2.48 -6.10
CA HIS A 214 6.60 -2.58 -5.57
C HIS A 214 6.04 -1.20 -5.21
N GLU A 215 6.78 -0.42 -4.42
CA GLU A 215 6.29 0.83 -3.84
C GLU A 215 7.39 1.86 -3.63
N ALA A 216 7.00 3.14 -3.73
CA ALA A 216 7.80 4.28 -3.32
C ALA A 216 7.05 5.05 -2.22
N VAL A 217 7.72 5.26 -1.09
CA VAL A 217 7.23 6.08 0.03
C VAL A 217 8.14 7.30 0.16
N ILE A 218 7.56 8.50 0.26
CA ILE A 218 8.32 9.75 0.27
C ILE A 218 8.07 10.47 1.60
N LEU A 219 9.16 10.94 2.22
CA LEU A 219 9.10 11.80 3.40
C LEU A 219 10.27 12.78 3.38
N GLY A 220 9.97 14.08 3.34
CA GLY A 220 10.98 15.13 3.20
C GLY A 220 11.85 14.94 1.96
N ASN A 221 13.19 15.02 2.12
CA ASN A 221 14.13 14.83 1.01
C ASN A 221 14.55 13.35 0.81
N ARG A 222 13.68 12.40 1.14
CA ARG A 222 13.96 10.96 1.02
C ARG A 222 12.90 10.23 0.23
N VAL A 223 13.35 9.24 -0.56
CA VAL A 223 12.49 8.27 -1.22
C VAL A 223 12.91 6.87 -0.76
N TYR A 224 11.97 6.14 -0.16
CA TYR A 224 12.15 4.78 0.32
C TYR A 224 11.49 3.83 -0.68
N LEU A 225 12.31 3.01 -1.33
CA LEU A 225 11.87 2.10 -2.39
C LEU A 225 11.91 0.66 -1.91
N ALA A 226 10.82 -0.08 -2.16
CA ALA A 226 10.68 -1.48 -1.83
C ALA A 226 10.57 -2.32 -3.12
N TYR A 227 11.48 -3.28 -3.28
CA TYR A 227 11.61 -4.14 -4.46
C TYR A 227 11.37 -5.62 -4.13
N GLY A 228 10.97 -6.39 -5.14
CA GLY A 228 10.88 -7.85 -5.06
C GLY A 228 9.84 -8.28 -4.05
N THR A 229 8.56 -8.00 -4.32
CA THR A 229 7.43 -8.04 -3.37
C THR A 229 7.40 -9.21 -2.37
N SER A 230 7.67 -10.44 -2.82
CA SER A 230 7.61 -11.65 -1.98
C SER A 230 8.90 -12.50 -2.01
N ALA A 231 9.93 -12.09 -2.72
CA ALA A 231 11.18 -12.83 -2.82
C ALA A 231 12.28 -11.94 -3.40
N ASP A 232 13.54 -12.28 -3.09
CA ASP A 232 14.73 -11.57 -3.57
C ASP A 232 14.61 -10.04 -3.38
N GLY A 233 14.08 -9.62 -2.23
CA GLY A 233 13.70 -8.25 -1.96
C GLY A 233 14.89 -7.32 -1.77
N ALA A 234 14.65 -6.02 -1.94
CA ALA A 234 15.59 -4.99 -1.57
C ALA A 234 14.86 -3.73 -1.07
N VAL A 235 15.45 -3.05 -0.10
CA VAL A 235 15.03 -1.72 0.35
C VAL A 235 16.11 -0.73 -0.01
N GLN A 236 15.75 0.37 -0.67
CA GLN A 236 16.68 1.41 -1.09
C GLN A 236 16.25 2.77 -0.55
N ILE A 237 17.20 3.52 0.01
CA ILE A 237 17.01 4.89 0.47
C ILE A 237 17.66 5.82 -0.56
N LEU A 238 16.89 6.74 -1.11
CA LEU A 238 17.36 7.73 -2.08
C LEU A 238 17.29 9.15 -1.51
N ASP A 239 18.22 9.99 -1.96
CA ASP A 239 18.09 11.44 -1.88
C ASP A 239 17.11 11.92 -2.97
N ARG A 240 16.01 12.54 -2.56
CA ARG A 240 14.92 12.96 -3.46
C ARG A 240 15.39 14.02 -4.46
N GLU A 241 16.12 15.04 -4.01
CA GLU A 241 16.66 16.07 -4.90
C GLU A 241 17.65 15.50 -5.93
N ARG A 242 18.50 14.53 -5.55
CA ARG A 242 19.38 13.85 -6.52
C ARG A 242 18.60 12.99 -7.51
N LEU A 243 17.50 12.37 -7.08
CA LEU A 243 16.65 11.60 -7.98
C LEU A 243 16.03 12.50 -9.05
N LEU A 244 15.50 13.65 -8.64
CA LEU A 244 14.80 14.62 -9.49
C LEU A 244 15.71 15.42 -10.41
N ASN A 245 16.91 15.77 -9.95
CA ASN A 245 17.83 16.64 -10.70
C ASN A 245 18.97 15.88 -11.41
N GLY A 246 19.30 14.68 -10.94
CA GLY A 246 20.38 13.87 -11.50
C GLY A 246 21.77 14.40 -11.19
N ASP A 247 22.80 13.74 -11.75
CA ASP A 247 24.19 14.17 -11.58
C ASP A 247 24.49 15.37 -12.49
N PRO A 248 24.73 16.58 -11.95
CA PRO A 248 25.00 17.76 -12.76
C PRO A 248 26.33 17.66 -13.55
N ALA A 249 27.23 16.75 -13.19
CA ALA A 249 28.46 16.50 -13.92
C ALA A 249 28.29 15.52 -15.09
N ALA A 250 27.16 14.79 -15.17
CA ALA A 250 26.91 13.83 -16.23
C ALA A 250 26.35 14.50 -17.50
N ALA A 251 26.70 13.97 -18.67
CA ALA A 251 26.17 14.45 -19.95
C ALA A 251 24.63 14.27 -20.08
N ALA A 252 24.08 13.27 -19.39
CA ALA A 252 22.65 13.05 -19.24
C ALA A 252 22.34 12.85 -17.74
N PRO A 253 22.08 13.94 -16.99
CA PRO A 253 21.88 13.88 -15.53
C PRO A 253 20.81 12.90 -15.07
N LEU A 254 19.70 12.83 -15.82
CA LEU A 254 18.57 11.92 -15.58
C LEU A 254 18.65 10.62 -16.40
N GLY A 255 19.82 10.30 -16.96
CA GLY A 255 20.03 9.11 -17.76
C GLY A 255 19.83 7.80 -16.98
N THR A 256 19.84 6.69 -17.71
CA THR A 256 19.61 5.34 -17.19
C THR A 256 20.87 4.49 -17.10
N SER A 257 22.05 5.10 -17.26
CA SER A 257 23.32 4.39 -17.07
C SER A 257 23.42 3.87 -15.62
N PRO A 258 24.18 2.79 -15.35
CA PRO A 258 24.35 2.28 -14.00
C PRO A 258 24.78 3.35 -12.99
N GLY A 259 25.68 4.26 -13.39
CA GLY A 259 26.11 5.37 -12.55
C GLY A 259 25.00 6.39 -12.28
N ALA A 260 24.20 6.73 -13.29
CA ALA A 260 23.08 7.66 -13.13
C ALA A 260 21.95 7.10 -12.26
N LEU A 261 21.72 5.77 -12.31
CA LEU A 261 20.76 5.08 -11.45
C LEU A 261 21.29 4.88 -10.02
N ALA A 262 22.61 4.75 -9.83
CA ALA A 262 23.22 4.66 -8.51
C ALA A 262 23.36 6.03 -7.82
N TYR A 263 23.43 7.12 -8.59
CA TYR A 263 23.69 8.48 -8.08
C TYR A 263 22.78 8.95 -6.93
N PRO A 264 21.45 8.75 -6.97
CA PRO A 264 20.60 9.18 -5.86
C PRO A 264 20.63 8.23 -4.66
N GLN A 265 21.26 7.05 -4.75
CA GLN A 265 21.27 6.08 -3.66
C GLN A 265 22.11 6.58 -2.48
N ILE A 266 21.51 6.56 -1.29
CA ILE A 266 22.19 6.79 0.00
C ILE A 266 22.58 5.44 0.60
N GLY A 267 21.60 4.54 0.77
CA GLY A 267 21.79 3.22 1.37
C GLY A 267 20.88 2.17 0.75
N ARG A 268 21.20 0.91 0.99
CA ARG A 268 20.43 -0.24 0.51
C ARG A 268 20.64 -1.46 1.40
N VAL A 269 19.57 -2.23 1.59
CA VAL A 269 19.60 -3.56 2.19
C VAL A 269 19.00 -4.56 1.20
N ASP A 270 19.72 -5.63 0.93
CA ASP A 270 19.20 -6.78 0.20
C ASP A 270 18.66 -7.81 1.20
N LEU A 271 17.44 -8.27 0.96
CA LEU A 271 16.78 -9.26 1.78
C LEU A 271 17.13 -10.69 1.33
N PRO A 272 16.97 -11.71 2.20
CA PRO A 272 17.13 -13.10 1.80
C PRO A 272 16.23 -13.47 0.62
N SER A 273 16.60 -14.50 -0.14
CA SER A 273 15.88 -14.89 -1.37
C SER A 273 14.40 -15.24 -1.16
N TYR A 274 14.00 -15.58 0.07
CA TYR A 274 12.65 -15.97 0.43
C TYR A 274 11.82 -14.84 1.04
N TRP A 275 12.39 -13.64 1.21
CA TRP A 275 11.65 -12.46 1.67
C TRP A 275 11.74 -11.34 0.66
N GLY A 276 10.59 -10.72 0.45
CA GLY A 276 10.46 -9.54 -0.36
C GLY A 276 10.35 -8.25 0.44
N ALA A 277 10.53 -7.11 -0.22
CA ALA A 277 10.12 -5.81 0.30
C ALA A 277 8.85 -5.36 -0.45
N HIS A 278 7.72 -5.36 0.24
CA HIS A 278 6.45 -4.84 -0.25
C HIS A 278 6.34 -3.34 0.09
N THR A 279 6.49 -2.95 1.35
CA THR A 279 6.44 -1.53 1.76
C THR A 279 7.61 -1.21 2.67
N ALA A 280 8.16 0.01 2.59
CA ALA A 280 9.18 0.53 3.50
C ALA A 280 8.72 1.88 4.06
N MET A 281 8.22 1.87 5.29
CA MET A 281 7.59 3.03 5.95
C MET A 281 8.57 3.72 6.89
N PRO A 282 8.98 4.98 6.65
CA PRO A 282 9.89 5.72 7.53
C PRO A 282 9.24 6.14 8.84
N LEU A 283 9.99 5.96 9.93
CA LEU A 283 9.71 6.45 11.26
C LEU A 283 10.88 7.35 11.65
N LEU A 284 10.71 8.66 11.52
CA LEU A 284 11.77 9.63 11.77
C LEU A 284 11.63 10.25 13.15
N ASP A 285 12.76 10.72 13.68
CA ASP A 285 12.84 11.44 14.93
C ASP A 285 12.21 10.68 16.13
N VAL A 286 12.37 9.35 16.16
CA VAL A 286 11.81 8.51 17.22
C VAL A 286 12.61 8.69 18.51
N GLU A 287 11.99 9.29 19.52
CA GLU A 287 12.53 9.38 20.87
C GLU A 287 12.41 8.03 21.58
N ILE A 288 13.53 7.49 22.05
CA ILE A 288 13.54 6.24 22.79
C ILE A 288 13.57 6.58 24.27
N ALA A 289 12.52 6.21 25.01
CA ALA A 289 12.32 6.64 26.40
C ALA A 289 13.53 6.33 27.30
N ASP A 290 14.09 5.13 27.17
CA ASP A 290 15.27 4.70 27.93
C ASP A 290 16.55 5.45 27.53
N TYR A 291 16.56 6.14 26.39
CA TYR A 291 17.70 6.90 25.87
C TYR A 291 17.61 8.40 26.19
N ALA A 292 16.57 8.87 26.91
CA ALA A 292 16.39 10.29 27.22
C ALA A 292 17.60 10.95 27.93
N GLY A 293 18.38 10.16 28.67
CA GLY A 293 19.62 10.62 29.33
C GLY A 293 20.90 10.46 28.50
N ASN A 294 20.83 9.90 27.30
CA ASN A 294 22.00 9.64 26.47
C ASN A 294 22.56 10.94 25.89
N ARG A 295 23.88 11.01 25.79
CA ARG A 295 24.57 12.13 25.13
C ARG A 295 24.33 12.12 23.62
N ASP A 296 24.41 10.95 23.01
CA ASP A 296 24.32 10.75 21.56
C ASP A 296 23.14 9.79 21.27
N ASN A 297 22.47 9.99 20.12
CA ASN A 297 21.40 9.11 19.62
C ASN A 297 20.25 8.87 20.62
N ALA A 298 19.86 9.91 21.38
CA ALA A 298 18.63 9.88 22.18
C ALA A 298 17.37 9.76 21.30
N THR A 299 17.47 10.28 20.08
CA THR A 299 16.49 10.18 19.01
C THR A 299 17.11 9.41 17.84
N ARG A 300 16.31 8.57 17.17
CA ARG A 300 16.76 7.66 16.11
C ARG A 300 15.74 7.57 14.98
N ASP A 301 16.23 7.23 13.79
CA ASP A 301 15.39 7.02 12.61
C ASP A 301 15.32 5.53 12.25
N PHE A 302 14.15 5.09 11.81
CA PHE A 302 13.86 3.70 11.46
C PHE A 302 13.06 3.55 10.17
N LEU A 303 13.09 2.35 9.58
CA LEU A 303 12.17 1.90 8.54
C LEU A 303 11.43 0.66 9.00
N PHE A 304 10.11 0.74 9.00
CA PHE A 304 9.23 -0.40 9.17
C PHE A 304 8.97 -1.04 7.81
N VAL A 305 9.57 -2.20 7.57
CA VAL A 305 9.55 -2.87 6.26
C VAL A 305 8.67 -4.10 6.31
N VAL A 306 7.70 -4.17 5.41
CA VAL A 306 6.71 -5.24 5.32
C VAL A 306 7.02 -6.11 4.11
N SER A 307 7.08 -7.43 4.30
CA SER A 307 7.08 -8.42 3.21
C SER A 307 5.65 -8.84 2.87
N GLU A 308 5.38 -9.37 1.67
CA GLU A 308 4.03 -9.86 1.30
C GLU A 308 3.97 -11.38 1.21
N SER A 309 2.99 -11.96 1.92
CA SER A 309 2.52 -13.32 1.67
C SER A 309 1.66 -13.44 0.40
N THR A 310 1.90 -14.48 -0.41
CA THR A 310 1.23 -14.66 -1.69
C THR A 310 0.47 -15.98 -1.82
N ALA A 311 0.87 -17.00 -1.06
CA ALA A 311 0.31 -18.34 -1.13
C ALA A 311 -0.82 -18.54 -0.11
N ASN A 312 -1.87 -19.25 -0.54
CA ASN A 312 -2.90 -19.73 0.37
C ASN A 312 -2.38 -20.89 1.22
N ARG A 313 -2.92 -21.04 2.43
CA ARG A 313 -2.66 -22.17 3.33
C ARG A 313 -1.17 -22.42 3.58
N CYS A 314 -0.40 -21.35 3.69
CA CYS A 314 0.98 -21.41 4.19
C CYS A 314 1.93 -22.26 3.32
N GLN A 315 1.65 -22.36 2.02
CA GLN A 315 2.45 -23.13 1.05
C GLN A 315 3.68 -22.34 0.55
N GLU A 316 4.24 -21.47 1.40
CA GLU A 316 5.39 -20.60 1.13
C GLU A 316 6.19 -20.37 2.42
N THR A 317 7.34 -19.68 2.32
CA THR A 317 8.09 -19.26 3.52
C THR A 317 7.28 -18.23 4.30
N ARG A 318 7.33 -18.30 5.64
CA ARG A 318 6.68 -17.29 6.49
C ARG A 318 7.26 -15.92 6.22
N HIS A 319 6.40 -15.01 5.78
CA HIS A 319 6.74 -13.60 5.62
C HIS A 319 6.74 -12.89 6.97
N VAL A 320 7.57 -11.85 7.06
CA VAL A 320 7.79 -11.09 8.28
C VAL A 320 7.57 -9.61 8.02
N THR A 321 7.38 -8.90 9.12
CA THR A 321 7.65 -7.48 9.18
C THR A 321 8.97 -7.27 9.92
N LEU A 322 9.79 -6.33 9.47
CA LEU A 322 11.12 -6.10 10.00
C LEU A 322 11.38 -4.61 10.25
N MET A 323 12.05 -4.31 11.35
CA MET A 323 12.50 -2.96 11.68
C MET A 323 13.95 -2.80 11.26
N LEU A 324 14.23 -1.81 10.41
CA LEU A 324 15.57 -1.36 10.09
C LEU A 324 15.86 -0.07 10.86
N ASP A 325 17.03 -0.01 11.46
CA ASP A 325 17.61 1.21 11.96
C ASP A 325 18.32 1.95 10.82
N ILE A 326 17.91 3.20 10.58
CA ILE A 326 18.44 4.07 9.53
C ILE A 326 19.01 5.38 10.06
N THR A 327 19.36 5.44 11.35
CA THR A 327 20.01 6.64 11.92
C THR A 327 21.31 6.99 11.18
N ASP A 328 22.01 5.97 10.68
CA ASP A 328 23.00 6.11 9.62
C ASP A 328 22.41 5.54 8.32
N GLU A 329 21.81 6.41 7.52
CA GLU A 329 21.09 6.04 6.28
C GLU A 329 21.97 5.29 5.27
N ALA A 330 23.30 5.47 5.33
CA ALA A 330 24.23 4.77 4.44
C ALA A 330 24.50 3.32 4.87
N HIS A 331 24.21 2.98 6.13
CA HIS A 331 24.43 1.65 6.70
C HIS A 331 23.19 1.15 7.47
N PRO A 332 22.03 0.95 6.80
CA PRO A 332 20.84 0.46 7.49
C PRO A 332 21.07 -0.92 8.13
N LEU A 333 20.56 -1.12 9.33
CA LEU A 333 20.76 -2.36 10.09
C LEU A 333 19.42 -2.97 10.53
N PRO A 334 19.13 -4.25 10.24
CA PRO A 334 17.97 -4.92 10.81
C PRO A 334 18.14 -5.11 12.32
N ILE A 335 17.13 -4.71 13.10
CA ILE A 335 17.18 -4.75 14.57
C ILE A 335 16.10 -5.61 15.22
N GLU A 336 14.95 -5.79 14.57
CA GLU A 336 13.82 -6.56 15.12
C GLU A 336 12.93 -7.12 14.00
N THR A 337 12.23 -8.23 14.28
CA THR A 337 11.24 -8.83 13.36
C THR A 337 9.95 -9.19 14.09
N PHE A 338 8.80 -8.97 13.46
CA PHE A 338 7.49 -9.31 14.00
C PHE A 338 6.76 -10.32 13.11
N GLN A 339 6.09 -11.28 13.75
CA GLN A 339 5.17 -12.25 13.13
C GLN A 339 3.96 -12.49 14.03
N VAL A 340 2.82 -12.76 13.41
CA VAL A 340 1.65 -13.32 14.10
C VAL A 340 1.84 -14.83 14.24
N ASP A 341 1.61 -15.36 15.44
CA ASP A 341 1.63 -16.80 15.67
C ASP A 341 0.47 -17.49 14.96
N GLU A 342 0.79 -18.39 14.03
CA GLU A 342 -0.18 -19.19 13.27
C GLU A 342 -1.19 -19.91 14.18
N SER A 343 -0.69 -20.48 15.27
CA SER A 343 -1.45 -21.27 16.24
C SER A 343 -2.45 -20.45 17.07
N SER A 344 -2.38 -19.12 17.02
CA SER A 344 -3.31 -18.24 17.72
C SER A 344 -4.71 -18.20 17.07
N GLY A 345 -4.82 -18.58 15.79
CA GLY A 345 -6.10 -18.58 15.06
C GLY A 345 -6.26 -19.71 14.04
N ASP A 346 -5.37 -20.71 14.05
CA ASP A 346 -5.33 -21.82 13.08
C ASP A 346 -5.26 -21.30 11.63
N PHE A 347 -4.46 -20.26 11.41
CA PHE A 347 -4.54 -19.46 10.20
C PHE A 347 -4.12 -20.21 8.92
N CYS A 348 -3.41 -21.33 9.01
CA CYS A 348 -3.12 -22.13 7.83
C CYS A 348 -4.28 -23.00 7.38
N GLU A 349 -4.99 -23.57 8.34
CA GLU A 349 -6.13 -24.44 8.07
C GLU A 349 -7.42 -23.66 7.94
N ARG A 350 -7.48 -22.41 8.44
CA ARG A 350 -8.61 -21.48 8.24
C ARG A 350 -8.87 -21.13 6.77
N GLY A 351 -7.81 -21.08 5.97
CA GLY A 351 -7.88 -20.84 4.53
C GLY A 351 -7.46 -19.44 4.08
N GLY A 352 -7.25 -19.29 2.77
CA GLY A 352 -6.69 -18.07 2.19
C GLY A 352 -5.21 -17.86 2.55
N ARG A 353 -4.69 -16.67 2.28
CA ARG A 353 -3.33 -16.28 2.64
C ARG A 353 -3.25 -15.97 4.13
N PHE A 354 -2.12 -16.33 4.73
CA PHE A 354 -1.76 -15.95 6.10
C PHE A 354 -0.33 -15.41 6.12
N GLY A 355 -0.20 -14.12 6.42
CA GLY A 355 1.05 -13.39 6.46
C GLY A 355 0.80 -11.89 6.30
N PRO A 356 1.84 -11.06 6.49
CA PRO A 356 1.73 -9.62 6.31
C PRO A 356 1.46 -9.25 4.83
N HIS A 357 0.84 -8.08 4.62
CA HIS A 357 0.74 -7.44 3.31
C HIS A 357 1.11 -5.96 3.36
N ALA A 358 0.25 -5.09 3.90
CA ALA A 358 0.53 -3.66 3.89
C ALA A 358 0.32 -3.01 5.27
N PRO A 359 1.24 -2.12 5.70
CA PRO A 359 0.97 -1.22 6.81
C PRO A 359 -0.04 -0.14 6.39
N GLN A 360 -0.56 0.62 7.35
CA GLN A 360 -1.22 1.90 7.03
C GLN A 360 -0.23 2.85 6.38
N TRP A 361 -0.71 3.79 5.56
CA TRP A 361 0.18 4.79 4.95
C TRP A 361 0.20 6.14 5.65
N SER A 362 -0.87 6.48 6.38
CA SER A 362 -0.90 7.75 7.09
C SER A 362 0.28 7.88 8.06
N MET A 363 1.07 8.93 7.86
CA MET A 363 2.16 9.35 8.75
C MET A 363 1.74 10.47 9.70
N GLU A 364 0.43 10.57 9.97
CA GLU A 364 -0.14 11.62 10.81
C GLU A 364 -0.55 11.09 12.19
N PRO A 365 -0.72 11.98 13.19
CA PRO A 365 -1.34 11.63 14.46
C PRO A 365 -2.76 11.03 14.27
N PRO A 366 -3.22 10.19 15.21
CA PRO A 366 -2.57 9.84 16.48
C PRO A 366 -1.65 8.61 16.40
N PHE A 367 -1.55 7.94 15.24
CA PHE A 367 -0.86 6.66 15.11
C PHE A 367 0.66 6.80 14.89
N TYR A 368 1.08 7.75 14.06
CA TYR A 368 2.47 7.86 13.62
C TYR A 368 3.45 7.96 14.80
N GLY A 369 4.53 7.17 14.74
CA GLY A 369 5.54 7.05 15.80
C GLY A 369 5.10 6.25 17.03
N LYS A 370 3.82 5.83 17.14
CA LYS A 370 3.31 5.08 18.30
C LYS A 370 2.85 3.68 17.95
N LEU A 371 1.93 3.57 16.99
CA LEU A 371 1.30 2.32 16.59
C LEU A 371 1.41 2.12 15.08
N MET A 372 1.80 0.93 14.67
CA MET A 372 1.76 0.48 13.28
C MET A 372 0.65 -0.56 13.10
N VAL A 373 -0.31 -0.27 12.23
CA VAL A 373 -1.41 -1.14 11.85
C VAL A 373 -1.04 -1.87 10.56
N VAL A 374 -1.01 -3.19 10.58
CA VAL A 374 -0.60 -4.02 9.44
C VAL A 374 -1.73 -4.96 9.06
N SER A 375 -2.06 -5.02 7.77
CA SER A 375 -2.93 -6.07 7.27
C SER A 375 -2.21 -7.42 7.24
N TRP A 376 -2.88 -8.46 7.72
CA TRP A 376 -2.35 -9.81 7.85
C TRP A 376 -3.24 -10.86 7.18
N PHE A 377 -3.82 -10.51 6.02
CA PHE A 377 -4.76 -11.34 5.26
C PHE A 377 -5.86 -11.97 6.15
N ASN A 378 -5.91 -13.30 6.27
CA ASN A 378 -6.94 -14.00 7.05
C ASN A 378 -6.82 -13.79 8.57
N ALA A 379 -5.73 -13.17 9.02
CA ALA A 379 -5.52 -12.74 10.38
C ALA A 379 -5.93 -11.28 10.62
N GLY A 380 -6.61 -10.63 9.67
CA GLY A 380 -7.23 -9.31 9.86
C GLY A 380 -6.22 -8.16 9.96
N ALA A 381 -6.56 -7.12 10.72
CA ALA A 381 -5.66 -6.03 11.06
C ALA A 381 -4.92 -6.32 12.37
N ARG A 382 -3.62 -6.04 12.39
CA ARG A 382 -2.70 -6.24 13.52
C ARG A 382 -2.14 -4.91 13.94
N VAL A 383 -2.27 -4.56 15.22
CA VAL A 383 -1.84 -3.26 15.74
C VAL A 383 -0.64 -3.47 16.64
N ILE A 384 0.50 -2.94 16.22
CA ILE A 384 1.81 -3.19 16.80
C ILE A 384 2.28 -1.89 17.47
N ASP A 385 2.63 -1.97 18.75
CA ASP A 385 3.32 -0.90 19.46
C ASP A 385 4.78 -0.84 18.99
N ILE A 386 5.15 0.34 18.47
CA ILE A 386 6.47 0.61 17.87
C ILE A 386 7.23 1.69 18.64
N ARG A 387 6.75 2.10 19.83
CA ARG A 387 7.43 3.09 20.69
C ARG A 387 8.77 2.59 21.23
N ASP A 388 8.93 1.26 21.30
CA ASP A 388 10.23 0.60 21.45
C ASP A 388 10.56 -0.17 20.16
N PRO A 389 11.28 0.43 19.20
CA PRO A 389 11.61 -0.19 17.91
C PRO A 389 12.46 -1.47 18.02
N PHE A 390 13.05 -1.74 19.19
CA PHE A 390 13.85 -2.94 19.47
C PHE A 390 13.02 -4.09 20.06
N ASN A 391 11.74 -3.85 20.38
CA ASN A 391 10.86 -4.83 21.00
C ASN A 391 9.40 -4.53 20.63
N MET A 392 9.07 -4.75 19.36
CA MET A 392 7.73 -4.55 18.83
C MET A 392 6.73 -5.55 19.45
N ALA A 393 5.54 -5.08 19.83
CA ALA A 393 4.54 -5.92 20.48
C ALA A 393 3.13 -5.71 19.90
N GLU A 394 2.38 -6.80 19.66
CA GLU A 394 0.96 -6.69 19.31
C GLU A 394 0.16 -6.22 20.53
N VAL A 395 -0.64 -5.16 20.35
CA VAL A 395 -1.48 -4.57 21.41
C VAL A 395 -2.97 -4.60 21.09
N ALA A 396 -3.34 -4.81 19.82
CA ALA A 396 -4.71 -5.03 19.39
C ALA A 396 -4.77 -5.79 18.06
N TYR A 397 -5.90 -6.44 17.80
CA TYR A 397 -6.23 -6.97 16.47
C TYR A 397 -7.73 -6.96 16.23
N TYR A 398 -8.13 -6.86 14.97
CA TYR A 398 -9.51 -7.05 14.54
C TYR A 398 -9.57 -7.95 13.30
N ILE A 399 -10.38 -9.01 13.38
CA ILE A 399 -10.64 -9.94 12.28
C ILE A 399 -12.14 -9.86 11.98
N PRO A 400 -12.54 -9.34 10.80
CA PRO A 400 -13.95 -9.27 10.41
C PRO A 400 -14.61 -10.64 10.36
N ALA A 401 -15.91 -10.72 10.65
CA ALA A 401 -16.67 -11.93 10.37
C ALA A 401 -16.76 -12.17 8.85
N THR A 402 -16.74 -13.43 8.44
CA THR A 402 -17.13 -13.78 7.06
C THR A 402 -18.62 -13.49 6.82
N THR A 403 -18.97 -13.26 5.56
CA THR A 403 -20.35 -13.01 5.13
C THR A 403 -20.74 -13.95 3.99
N GLU A 404 -22.00 -13.94 3.59
CA GLU A 404 -22.45 -14.66 2.39
C GLU A 404 -21.77 -14.20 1.09
N ARG A 405 -21.16 -13.00 1.10
CA ARG A 405 -20.37 -12.49 -0.03
C ARG A 405 -18.92 -12.92 0.02
N THR A 406 -18.43 -13.41 1.15
CA THR A 406 -17.00 -13.71 1.31
C THR A 406 -16.60 -14.83 0.34
N ALA A 407 -15.73 -14.50 -0.61
CA ALA A 407 -15.33 -15.40 -1.67
C ALA A 407 -14.41 -16.53 -1.19
N GLU A 408 -14.59 -17.71 -1.77
CA GLU A 408 -13.73 -18.87 -1.48
C GLU A 408 -12.26 -18.62 -1.83
N ARG A 409 -11.38 -19.25 -1.07
CA ARG A 409 -9.93 -19.26 -1.29
C ARG A 409 -9.44 -20.69 -1.38
N CYS A 410 -8.92 -21.02 -2.56
CA CYS A 410 -8.51 -22.38 -2.90
C CYS A 410 -6.99 -22.54 -2.84
N ALA A 411 -6.53 -23.71 -2.44
CA ALA A 411 -5.14 -24.14 -2.54
C ALA A 411 -5.08 -25.59 -3.05
N THR A 412 -4.08 -25.89 -3.86
CA THR A 412 -3.79 -27.26 -4.30
C THR A 412 -2.67 -27.83 -3.44
N ILE A 413 -3.00 -28.82 -2.60
CA ILE A 413 -2.06 -29.48 -1.69
C ILE A 413 -2.06 -30.97 -2.02
N ASP A 414 -0.88 -31.54 -2.26
CA ASP A 414 -0.70 -32.95 -2.66
C ASP A 414 -1.59 -33.38 -3.85
N GLY A 415 -1.83 -32.45 -4.79
CA GLY A 415 -2.66 -32.68 -5.97
C GLY A 415 -4.17 -32.60 -5.75
N SER A 416 -4.62 -32.28 -4.54
CA SER A 416 -6.04 -32.03 -4.23
C SER A 416 -6.30 -30.55 -4.03
N GLU A 417 -7.29 -30.01 -4.76
CA GLU A 417 -7.79 -28.66 -4.51
C GLU A 417 -8.70 -28.67 -3.27
N THR A 418 -8.47 -27.72 -2.37
CA THR A 418 -9.32 -27.47 -1.20
C THR A 418 -9.64 -25.99 -1.14
N CYS A 419 -10.91 -25.65 -1.05
CA CYS A 419 -11.40 -24.28 -0.98
C CYS A 419 -12.07 -24.03 0.39
N GLN A 420 -11.79 -22.87 0.96
CA GLN A 420 -12.32 -22.44 2.26
C GLN A 420 -12.79 -20.98 2.17
N ILE A 421 -13.80 -20.63 2.96
CA ILE A 421 -14.29 -19.26 3.07
C ILE A 421 -13.53 -18.60 4.23
N ALA A 422 -12.66 -17.66 3.89
CA ALA A 422 -11.88 -16.89 4.86
C ALA A 422 -11.78 -15.44 4.40
N ILE A 423 -11.84 -14.51 5.35
CA ILE A 423 -11.52 -13.11 5.08
C ILE A 423 -10.09 -13.00 4.56
N GLN A 424 -9.81 -11.94 3.83
CA GLN A 424 -8.51 -11.59 3.32
C GLN A 424 -8.36 -10.06 3.41
N THR A 425 -8.14 -9.55 4.63
CA THR A 425 -7.86 -8.11 4.82
C THR A 425 -6.59 -7.78 4.04
N ASN A 426 -6.76 -7.04 2.94
CA ASN A 426 -5.70 -6.81 1.97
C ASN A 426 -4.88 -5.59 2.37
N ASN A 427 -5.52 -4.45 2.61
CA ASN A 427 -4.88 -3.27 3.17
C ASN A 427 -5.65 -2.72 4.35
N VAL A 428 -4.91 -1.98 5.16
CA VAL A 428 -5.43 -1.14 6.22
C VAL A 428 -5.06 0.31 5.98
N GLU A 429 -5.83 1.23 6.52
CA GLU A 429 -5.49 2.65 6.60
C GLU A 429 -6.04 3.24 7.90
N VAL A 430 -5.55 4.40 8.32
CA VAL A 430 -6.01 5.10 9.52
C VAL A 430 -6.38 6.56 9.25
N ASP A 431 -7.14 7.19 10.14
CA ASP A 431 -7.43 8.62 10.08
C ASP A 431 -7.17 9.36 11.40
N ASP A 432 -7.27 10.69 11.32
CA ASP A 432 -7.08 11.63 12.44
C ASP A 432 -8.12 11.49 13.57
N ARG A 433 -9.17 10.66 13.41
CA ARG A 433 -10.16 10.36 14.46
C ARG A 433 -9.77 9.13 15.29
N GLY A 434 -8.63 8.50 14.99
CA GLY A 434 -8.22 7.26 15.65
C GLY A 434 -8.90 6.02 15.08
N LEU A 435 -9.49 6.09 13.88
CA LEU A 435 -10.17 4.97 13.23
C LEU A 435 -9.23 4.18 12.33
N ILE A 436 -9.50 2.90 12.19
CA ILE A 436 -8.80 1.94 11.33
C ILE A 436 -9.78 1.42 10.28
N TYR A 437 -9.38 1.46 9.02
CA TYR A 437 -10.14 1.01 7.86
C TYR A 437 -9.53 -0.26 7.31
N LEU A 438 -10.31 -1.34 7.21
CA LEU A 438 -9.88 -2.63 6.65
C LEU A 438 -10.59 -2.87 5.32
N ALA A 439 -9.84 -3.01 4.24
CA ALA A 439 -10.36 -3.38 2.93
C ALA A 439 -10.10 -4.87 2.66
N ASP A 440 -11.16 -5.63 2.38
CA ASP A 440 -11.08 -7.08 2.20
C ASP A 440 -11.09 -7.48 0.71
N ARG A 441 -10.07 -8.23 0.28
CA ARG A 441 -10.00 -8.74 -1.12
C ARG A 441 -10.91 -9.94 -1.37
N ALA A 442 -11.46 -10.55 -0.32
CA ALA A 442 -12.41 -11.65 -0.42
C ALA A 442 -13.85 -11.16 -0.36
N ASP A 443 -14.10 -9.93 -0.83
CA ASP A 443 -15.45 -9.39 -1.05
C ASP A 443 -16.26 -9.18 0.24
N THR A 444 -15.59 -9.26 1.41
CA THR A 444 -16.21 -9.02 2.72
C THR A 444 -16.49 -7.53 2.97
N GLY A 445 -15.89 -6.63 2.18
CA GLY A 445 -16.17 -5.20 2.18
C GLY A 445 -15.17 -4.35 2.97
N LEU A 446 -15.62 -3.16 3.36
CA LEU A 446 -14.92 -2.19 4.19
C LEU A 446 -15.39 -2.29 5.64
N HIS A 447 -14.45 -2.38 6.57
CA HIS A 447 -14.74 -2.36 8.01
C HIS A 447 -14.04 -1.16 8.65
N ILE A 448 -14.77 -0.42 9.50
CA ILE A 448 -14.25 0.72 10.24
C ILE A 448 -14.22 0.33 11.71
N VAL A 449 -13.03 0.38 12.30
CA VAL A 449 -12.71 -0.15 13.62
C VAL A 449 -12.11 0.96 14.46
N GLU A 450 -12.37 0.93 15.76
CA GLU A 450 -11.64 1.77 16.73
C GLU A 450 -10.88 0.89 17.71
N LEU A 451 -9.80 1.43 18.27
CA LEU A 451 -9.09 0.82 19.39
C LEU A 451 -9.91 0.97 20.67
N THR A 452 -9.76 0.01 21.58
CA THR A 452 -10.38 0.02 22.91
C THR A 452 -9.35 -0.35 23.97
N GLY A 453 -9.70 -0.14 25.24
CA GLY A 453 -8.89 -0.57 26.37
C GLY A 453 -7.48 0.03 26.36
N PRO A 454 -6.44 -0.75 26.75
CA PRO A 454 -5.06 -0.27 26.80
C PRO A 454 -4.51 0.24 25.46
N ALA A 455 -4.94 -0.34 24.32
CA ALA A 455 -4.47 0.10 23.01
C ALA A 455 -4.97 1.51 22.65
N ALA A 456 -6.23 1.82 22.98
CA ALA A 456 -6.77 3.17 22.79
C ALA A 456 -5.99 4.22 23.61
N ALA A 457 -5.60 3.88 24.84
CA ALA A 457 -4.84 4.78 25.70
C ALA A 457 -3.43 5.12 25.16
N ILE A 458 -2.89 4.35 24.21
CA ILE A 458 -1.62 4.68 23.56
C ILE A 458 -1.80 5.83 22.56
N LEU A 459 -2.96 5.94 21.90
CA LEU A 459 -3.24 7.03 20.96
C LEU A 459 -3.28 8.39 21.66
N ASP A 460 -3.77 8.41 22.90
CA ASP A 460 -3.95 9.60 23.74
C ASP A 460 -2.67 10.13 24.41
N GLN A 461 -1.60 9.31 24.47
CA GLN A 461 -0.29 9.65 25.06
C GLN A 461 0.55 10.44 24.07
#